data_AF-A0A3M1GRZ4-F1
#
_entry.id   AF-A0A3M1GRZ4-F1
#
_cell.length_a   1.000
_cell.length_b   1.000
_cell.length_c   1.000
_cell.angle_alpha   90.00
_cell.angle_beta   90.00
_cell.angle_gamma   90.00
#
_symmetry.space_group_name_H-M   'P 1'
#
loop_
_entity.id
_entity.type
_entity.pdbx_description
1 polymer ?
#
loop_
_entity_poly.entity_id
_entity_poly.type
_entity_poly.pdbx_seq_one_letter_code
_entity_poly.pdbx_strand_id
1 'polypeptide(L)'
;MFKVTSLIGPGTQMVGLLVGAAMLFLGRKLFWLFVAAAGFVLGLVVAPGLFPRQPDWLVLAVAIIFGLLGAGLAVVIQKVAVTIAGFVLGAYALVWVVMMLNLHPGPWVWLIGLAGGIGGAMLSAFLFELALIALSTLVGAMLVVQGVNLGAGASALLFLGLLVVGVVVQVNMWQED
;
A
#
# COMPACT_ATOMS: atom_id res chain seq x y z
N MET A 1 29.92 9.07 12.06
CA MET A 1 28.45 9.29 11.99
C MET A 1 28.23 10.48 11.06
N PHE A 2 27.93 10.21 9.79
CA PHE A 2 28.05 11.16 8.68
C PHE A 2 27.00 12.28 8.73
N LYS A 3 27.46 13.53 8.74
CA LYS A 3 26.67 14.75 8.50
C LYS A 3 26.14 14.74 7.06
N VAL A 4 24.89 14.34 6.87
CA VAL A 4 24.15 14.54 5.61
C VAL A 4 23.38 15.89 5.62
N THR A 5 23.38 16.59 6.75
CA THR A 5 22.55 17.78 7.00
C THR A 5 23.09 19.10 6.44
N SER A 6 24.29 19.14 5.85
CA SER A 6 24.92 20.39 5.39
C SER A 6 24.73 20.71 3.90
N LEU A 7 23.94 19.93 3.16
CA LEU A 7 23.74 20.09 1.70
C LEU A 7 22.29 20.41 1.30
N ILE A 8 21.40 20.62 2.26
CA ILE A 8 19.94 20.65 2.05
C ILE A 8 19.46 22.10 2.23
N GLY A 9 19.41 22.87 1.13
CA GLY A 9 18.96 24.26 1.13
C GLY A 9 17.45 24.41 1.41
N PRO A 10 16.95 25.59 1.81
CA PRO A 10 15.55 25.80 2.20
C PRO A 10 14.51 25.36 1.15
N GLY A 11 14.87 25.37 -0.14
CA GLY A 11 14.02 24.84 -1.22
C GLY A 11 13.68 23.35 -1.11
N THR A 12 14.58 22.55 -0.53
CA THR A 12 14.37 21.10 -0.36
C THR A 12 13.49 20.72 0.84
N GLN A 13 13.32 21.64 1.81
CA GLN A 13 12.40 21.46 2.93
C GLN A 13 10.94 21.58 2.48
N MET A 14 10.66 22.50 1.55
CA MET A 14 9.34 22.62 0.91
C MET A 14 8.99 21.38 0.08
N VAL A 15 9.98 20.81 -0.63
CA VAL A 15 9.82 19.55 -1.37
C VAL A 15 9.57 18.38 -0.42
N GLY A 16 10.30 18.29 0.69
CA GLY A 16 10.06 17.26 1.72
C GLY A 16 8.66 17.34 2.33
N LEU A 17 8.13 18.55 2.52
CA LEU A 17 6.77 18.76 3.03
C LEU A 17 5.69 18.40 1.99
N LEU A 18 5.89 18.74 0.72
CA LEU A 18 4.97 18.42 -0.37
C LEU A 18 4.98 16.92 -0.73
N VAL A 19 6.16 16.31 -0.79
CA VAL A 19 6.33 14.86 -0.95
C VAL A 19 5.80 14.13 0.28
N GLY A 20 5.99 14.70 1.47
CA GLY A 20 5.42 14.28 2.74
C GLY A 20 3.90 14.24 2.74
N ALA A 21 3.28 15.35 2.35
CA ALA A 21 1.84 15.48 2.21
C ALA A 21 1.29 14.54 1.12
N ALA A 22 1.98 14.44 -0.03
CA ALA A 22 1.61 13.51 -1.09
C ALA A 22 1.66 12.05 -0.59
N MET A 23 2.74 11.63 0.08
CA MET A 23 2.84 10.27 0.65
C MET A 23 1.87 10.01 1.79
N LEU A 24 1.50 11.04 2.57
CA LEU A 24 0.44 10.97 3.58
C LEU A 24 -0.90 10.54 2.97
N PHE A 25 -1.24 11.09 1.81
CA PHE A 25 -2.41 10.69 1.04
C PHE A 25 -2.19 9.41 0.20
N LEU A 26 -0.94 9.05 -0.11
CA LEU A 26 -0.59 7.97 -1.04
C LEU A 26 -0.13 6.65 -0.39
N GLY A 27 -0.15 6.49 0.94
CA GLY A 27 0.23 5.21 1.59
C GLY A 27 -0.55 3.99 1.05
N ARG A 28 -1.85 4.16 0.81
CA ARG A 28 -2.73 3.16 0.14
C ARG A 28 -2.51 3.06 -1.37
N LYS A 29 -1.83 4.04 -1.96
CA LYS A 29 -1.58 4.20 -3.39
C LYS A 29 -0.15 3.90 -3.80
N LEU A 30 0.77 3.52 -2.91
CA LEU A 30 2.17 3.29 -3.29
C LEU A 30 2.33 2.08 -4.23
N PHE A 31 1.51 1.03 -4.02
CA PHE A 31 1.40 -0.09 -4.94
C PHE A 31 0.75 0.33 -6.27
N TRP A 32 -0.27 1.18 -6.22
CA TRP A 32 -0.89 1.80 -7.39
C TRP A 32 0.08 2.62 -8.21
N LEU A 33 0.91 3.43 -7.56
CA LEU A 33 1.91 4.27 -8.19
C LEU A 33 3.01 3.43 -8.81
N PHE A 34 3.39 2.32 -8.18
CA PHE A 34 4.39 1.39 -8.71
C PHE A 34 3.87 0.69 -9.98
N VAL A 35 2.63 0.20 -9.96
CA VAL A 35 2.01 -0.42 -11.14
C VAL A 35 1.67 0.63 -12.22
N ALA A 36 1.31 1.86 -11.83
CA ALA A 36 1.15 2.97 -12.76
C ALA A 36 2.47 3.36 -13.44
N ALA A 37 3.57 3.38 -12.69
CA ALA A 37 4.90 3.62 -13.23
C ALA A 37 5.33 2.48 -14.17
N ALA A 38 5.08 1.22 -13.80
CA ALA A 38 5.33 0.07 -14.68
C ALA A 38 4.47 0.13 -15.96
N GLY A 39 3.19 0.48 -15.85
CA GLY A 39 2.28 0.70 -16.98
C GLY A 39 2.73 1.86 -17.87
N PHE A 40 3.19 2.95 -17.27
CA PHE A 40 3.76 4.09 -18.00
C PHE A 40 5.02 3.70 -18.77
N VAL A 41 5.96 2.97 -18.15
CA VAL A 41 7.16 2.46 -18.81
C VAL A 41 6.80 1.49 -19.94
N LEU A 42 5.86 0.58 -19.71
CA LEU A 42 5.33 -0.29 -20.77
C LEU A 42 4.73 0.52 -21.93
N GLY A 43 3.97 1.56 -21.63
CA GLY A 43 3.43 2.48 -22.64
C GLY A 43 4.51 3.18 -23.45
N LEU A 44 5.61 3.61 -22.81
CA LEU A 44 6.77 4.21 -23.51
C LEU A 44 7.51 3.21 -24.42
N VAL A 45 7.55 1.93 -24.06
CA VAL A 45 8.22 0.88 -24.85
C VAL A 45 7.34 0.40 -25.99
N VAL A 46 6.02 0.27 -25.77
CA VAL A 46 5.07 -0.29 -26.73
C VAL A 46 4.56 0.76 -27.72
N ALA A 47 4.39 2.03 -27.30
CA ALA A 47 3.84 3.08 -28.16
C ALA A 47 4.68 3.35 -29.43
N PRO A 48 6.03 3.40 -29.40
CA PRO A 48 6.84 3.57 -30.61
C PRO A 48 6.75 2.38 -31.56
N GLY A 49 6.49 1.17 -31.03
CA GLY A 49 6.35 -0.06 -31.82
C GLY A 49 4.99 -0.18 -32.52
N LEU A 50 3.91 0.31 -31.91
CA LEU A 50 2.57 0.31 -32.52
C LEU A 50 2.35 1.50 -33.48
N PHE A 51 3.04 2.62 -33.26
CA PHE A 51 2.88 3.83 -34.07
C PHE A 51 4.23 4.41 -34.53
N PRO A 52 4.90 3.77 -35.51
CA PRO A 52 6.13 4.30 -36.07
C PRO A 52 5.90 5.67 -36.74
N ARG A 53 6.71 6.69 -36.39
CA ARG A 53 6.71 8.11 -36.86
C ARG A 53 5.72 9.09 -36.23
N GLN A 54 5.14 8.81 -35.06
CA GLN A 54 4.30 9.79 -34.36
C GLN A 54 5.11 10.79 -33.50
N PRO A 55 4.59 12.02 -33.29
CA PRO A 55 5.25 13.04 -32.47
C PRO A 55 5.31 12.65 -30.98
N ASP A 56 6.37 13.09 -30.28
CA ASP A 56 6.68 12.71 -28.89
C ASP A 56 5.52 12.94 -27.90
N TRP A 57 4.70 13.96 -28.12
CA TRP A 57 3.54 14.24 -27.29
C TRP A 57 2.49 13.12 -27.30
N LEU A 58 2.33 12.43 -28.44
CA LEU A 58 1.36 11.34 -28.59
C LEU A 58 1.85 10.06 -27.91
N VAL A 59 3.16 9.79 -27.95
CA VAL A 59 3.80 8.70 -27.18
C VAL A 59 3.62 8.92 -25.68
N LEU A 60 3.80 10.16 -25.20
CA LEU A 60 3.60 10.50 -23.80
C LEU A 60 2.13 10.35 -23.38
N ALA A 61 1.17 10.75 -24.23
CA ALA A 61 -0.25 10.58 -23.97
C ALA A 61 -0.64 9.10 -23.82
N VAL A 62 -0.13 8.22 -24.71
CA VAL A 62 -0.35 6.77 -24.62
C VAL A 62 0.26 6.19 -23.35
N ALA A 63 1.47 6.61 -22.98
CA ALA A 63 2.12 6.16 -21.76
C ALA A 63 1.33 6.57 -20.49
N ILE A 64 0.79 7.79 -20.45
CA ILE A 64 -0.08 8.25 -19.37
C ILE A 64 -1.35 7.39 -19.28
N ILE A 65 -1.98 7.07 -20.42
CA ILE A 65 -3.18 6.21 -20.47
C ILE A 65 -2.85 4.80 -19.94
N PHE A 66 -1.75 4.20 -20.39
CA PHE A 66 -1.32 2.89 -19.91
C PHE A 66 -0.97 2.90 -18.41
N GLY A 67 -0.35 3.97 -17.92
CA GLY A 67 -0.09 4.16 -16.49
C GLY A 67 -1.37 4.27 -15.67
N LEU A 68 -2.36 5.04 -16.13
CA LEU A 68 -3.67 5.15 -15.48
C LEU A 68 -4.44 3.82 -15.49
N LEU A 69 -4.41 3.09 -16.62
CA LEU A 69 -5.02 1.76 -16.71
C LEU A 69 -4.33 0.76 -15.79
N GLY A 70 -3.00 0.76 -15.76
CA GLY A 70 -2.20 -0.09 -14.87
C GLY A 70 -2.53 0.18 -13.40
N ALA A 71 -2.63 1.47 -13.03
CA ALA A 71 -3.10 1.87 -11.71
C ALA A 71 -4.49 1.28 -11.44
N GLY A 72 -5.47 1.56 -12.30
CA GLY A 72 -6.84 1.03 -12.21
C GLY A 72 -6.90 -0.48 -11.92
N LEU A 73 -6.20 -1.26 -12.74
CA LEU A 73 -6.13 -2.72 -12.58
C LEU A 73 -5.46 -3.15 -11.28
N ALA A 74 -4.45 -2.42 -10.80
CA ALA A 74 -3.72 -2.79 -9.59
C ALA A 74 -4.62 -2.87 -8.35
N VAL A 75 -5.61 -1.97 -8.20
CA VAL A 75 -6.52 -2.01 -7.02
C VAL A 75 -7.38 -3.24 -7.04
N VAL A 76 -7.89 -3.60 -8.22
CA VAL A 76 -8.76 -4.77 -8.37
C VAL A 76 -7.97 -6.04 -8.13
N ILE A 77 -6.81 -6.19 -8.78
CA ILE A 77 -5.95 -7.37 -8.64
C ILE A 77 -5.46 -7.51 -7.20
N GLN A 78 -5.07 -6.42 -6.55
CA GLN A 78 -4.58 -6.45 -5.17
C GLN A 78 -5.67 -6.94 -4.21
N LYS A 79 -6.91 -6.43 -4.32
CA LYS A 79 -8.02 -6.84 -3.45
C LYS A 79 -8.37 -8.32 -3.65
N VAL A 80 -8.37 -8.78 -4.90
CA VAL A 80 -8.60 -10.20 -5.24
C VAL A 80 -7.47 -11.08 -4.72
N ALA A 81 -6.21 -10.68 -4.93
CA ALA A 81 -5.03 -11.43 -4.51
C ALA A 81 -4.98 -11.62 -2.99
N VAL A 82 -5.25 -10.55 -2.21
CA VAL A 82 -5.29 -10.63 -0.73
C VAL A 82 -6.39 -11.60 -0.28
N THR A 83 -7.59 -11.48 -0.86
CA THR A 83 -8.73 -12.33 -0.48
C THR A 83 -8.47 -13.81 -0.81
N ILE A 84 -7.92 -14.10 -1.99
CA ILE A 84 -7.56 -15.47 -2.40
C ILE A 84 -6.43 -16.01 -1.52
N ALA A 85 -5.39 -15.22 -1.27
CA ALA A 85 -4.29 -15.62 -0.40
C ALA A 85 -4.79 -15.94 1.01
N GLY A 86 -5.63 -15.08 1.58
CA GLY A 86 -6.29 -15.32 2.87
C GLY A 86 -7.17 -16.56 2.86
N PHE A 87 -7.91 -16.81 1.78
CA PHE A 87 -8.73 -18.01 1.64
C PHE A 87 -7.89 -19.29 1.64
N VAL A 88 -6.85 -19.34 0.82
CA VAL A 88 -6.00 -20.53 0.71
C VAL A 88 -5.24 -20.77 2.01
N LEU A 89 -4.62 -19.73 2.58
CA LEU A 89 -3.88 -19.82 3.84
C LEU A 89 -4.80 -20.16 5.01
N GLY A 90 -5.99 -19.57 5.09
CA GLY A 90 -6.97 -19.86 6.13
C GLY A 90 -7.51 -21.28 6.08
N ALA A 91 -7.85 -21.76 4.87
CA ALA A 91 -8.30 -23.13 4.67
C ALA A 91 -7.23 -24.14 5.09
N TYR A 92 -5.97 -23.91 4.66
CA TYR A 92 -4.85 -24.76 5.02
C TYR A 92 -4.55 -24.71 6.52
N ALA A 93 -4.50 -23.51 7.12
CA ALA A 93 -4.20 -23.33 8.53
C ALA A 93 -5.21 -24.05 9.44
N LEU A 94 -6.51 -23.94 9.13
CA LEU A 94 -7.54 -24.55 9.97
C LEU A 94 -7.52 -26.08 9.86
N VAL A 95 -7.31 -26.63 8.66
CA VAL A 95 -7.12 -28.08 8.48
C VAL A 95 -5.86 -28.56 9.21
N TRP A 96 -4.77 -27.80 9.15
CA TRP A 96 -3.52 -28.13 9.84
C TRP A 96 -3.68 -28.14 11.37
N VAL A 97 -4.41 -27.18 11.94
CA VAL A 97 -4.76 -27.15 13.37
C VAL A 97 -5.59 -28.38 13.76
N VAL A 98 -6.59 -28.74 12.97
CA VAL A 98 -7.44 -29.92 13.26
C VAL A 98 -6.61 -31.22 13.22
N MET A 99 -5.69 -31.36 12.25
CA MET A 99 -4.76 -32.48 12.21
C MET A 99 -3.83 -32.52 13.43
N MET A 100 -3.34 -31.37 13.89
CA MET A 100 -2.49 -31.27 15.08
C MET A 100 -3.22 -31.69 16.37
N LEU A 101 -4.54 -31.50 16.42
CA LEU A 101 -5.40 -31.98 17.50
C LEU A 101 -5.74 -33.49 17.41
N ASN A 102 -5.15 -34.22 16.46
CA ASN A 102 -5.46 -35.63 16.15
C ASN A 102 -6.95 -35.89 15.82
N LEU A 103 -7.68 -34.84 15.45
CA LEU A 103 -9.05 -34.95 14.98
C LEU A 103 -9.00 -35.38 13.52
N HIS A 104 -9.36 -36.64 13.25
CA HIS A 104 -9.44 -37.15 11.88
C HIS A 104 -10.71 -36.59 11.22
N PRO A 105 -10.61 -35.59 10.33
CA PRO A 105 -11.79 -34.87 9.88
C PRO A 105 -12.58 -35.65 8.82
N GLY A 106 -12.09 -36.83 8.42
CA GLY A 106 -12.79 -37.80 7.58
C GLY A 106 -13.41 -37.15 6.33
N PRO A 107 -14.68 -37.41 6.02
CA PRO A 107 -15.38 -36.79 4.90
C PRO A 107 -15.65 -35.29 5.06
N TRP A 108 -15.48 -34.72 6.26
CA TRP A 108 -15.85 -33.33 6.60
C TRP A 108 -14.69 -32.34 6.41
N VAL A 109 -13.52 -32.79 5.96
CA VAL A 109 -12.34 -31.94 5.67
C VAL A 109 -12.69 -30.75 4.78
N TRP A 110 -13.53 -30.95 3.77
CA TRP A 110 -13.90 -29.88 2.84
C TRP A 110 -14.67 -28.75 3.54
N LEU A 111 -15.57 -29.05 4.49
CA LEU A 111 -16.31 -28.04 5.26
C LEU A 111 -15.40 -27.26 6.20
N ILE A 112 -14.46 -27.94 6.84
CA ILE A 112 -13.46 -27.34 7.73
C ILE A 112 -12.52 -26.42 6.93
N GLY A 113 -12.08 -26.87 5.76
CA GLY A 113 -11.30 -26.05 4.83
C GLY A 113 -12.07 -24.82 4.34
N LEU A 114 -13.37 -24.97 4.03
CA LEU A 114 -14.20 -23.87 3.57
C LEU A 114 -14.44 -22.84 4.69
N ALA A 115 -14.71 -23.30 5.92
CA ALA A 115 -14.81 -22.44 7.09
C ALA A 115 -13.50 -21.69 7.38
N GLY A 116 -12.37 -22.40 7.34
CA GLY A 116 -11.04 -21.81 7.47
C GLY A 116 -10.72 -20.81 6.37
N GLY A 117 -11.12 -21.10 5.14
CA GLY A 117 -10.90 -20.22 4.00
C GLY A 117 -11.72 -18.93 4.09
N ILE A 118 -13.01 -19.02 4.43
CA ILE A 118 -13.82 -17.81 4.64
C ILE A 118 -13.24 -16.98 5.78
N GLY A 119 -12.91 -17.61 6.91
CA GLY A 119 -12.29 -16.92 8.05
C GLY A 119 -10.97 -16.26 7.69
N GLY A 120 -10.10 -16.96 6.96
CA GLY A 120 -8.81 -16.41 6.52
C GLY A 120 -8.94 -15.30 5.48
N ALA A 121 -9.90 -15.40 4.56
CA ALA A 121 -10.22 -14.35 3.61
C ALA A 121 -10.66 -13.06 4.33
N MET A 122 -11.61 -13.17 5.26
CA MET A 122 -12.07 -12.04 6.07
C MET A 122 -10.95 -11.43 6.91
N LEU A 123 -10.14 -12.28 7.57
CA LEU A 123 -9.03 -11.83 8.39
C LEU A 123 -7.95 -11.12 7.55
N SER A 124 -7.61 -11.65 6.38
CA SER A 124 -6.63 -11.06 5.48
C SER A 124 -7.07 -9.69 4.95
N ALA A 125 -8.36 -9.55 4.60
CA ALA A 125 -8.93 -8.28 4.15
C ALA A 125 -8.84 -7.23 5.26
N PHE A 126 -9.23 -7.60 6.47
CA PHE A 126 -9.13 -6.73 7.64
C PHE A 126 -7.69 -6.34 8.00
N LEU A 127 -6.77 -7.32 8.04
CA LEU A 127 -5.35 -7.06 8.30
C LEU A 127 -4.72 -6.19 7.23
N PHE A 128 -5.13 -6.33 5.98
CA PHE A 128 -4.64 -5.52 4.88
C PHE A 128 -5.07 -4.06 5.04
N GLU A 129 -6.31 -3.80 5.44
CA GLU A 129 -6.78 -2.44 5.75
C GLU A 129 -6.04 -1.85 6.95
N LEU A 130 -5.83 -2.62 8.02
CA LEU A 130 -5.01 -2.19 9.15
C LEU A 130 -3.56 -1.91 8.77
N ALA A 131 -2.96 -2.73 7.91
CA ALA A 131 -1.59 -2.53 7.43
C ALA A 131 -1.48 -1.23 6.63
N LEU A 132 -2.49 -0.92 5.81
CA LEU A 132 -2.55 0.33 5.06
C LEU A 132 -2.66 1.56 5.98
N ILE A 133 -3.47 1.47 7.04
CA ILE A 133 -3.59 2.53 8.05
C ILE A 133 -2.25 2.72 8.78
N ALA A 134 -1.66 1.63 9.29
CA ALA A 134 -0.40 1.69 10.00
C ALA A 134 0.75 2.26 9.13
N LEU A 135 0.86 1.81 7.88
CA LEU A 135 1.90 2.30 6.97
C LEU A 135 1.69 3.77 6.61
N SER A 136 0.45 4.18 6.30
CA SER A 136 0.12 5.57 5.96
C SER A 136 0.43 6.52 7.11
N THR A 137 0.06 6.14 8.33
CA THR A 137 0.29 6.95 9.53
C THR A 137 1.76 7.05 9.90
N LEU A 138 2.50 5.93 9.84
CA LEU A 138 3.95 5.90 10.10
C LEU A 138 4.73 6.77 9.13
N VAL A 139 4.52 6.57 7.83
CA VAL A 139 5.21 7.32 6.77
C VAL A 139 4.82 8.79 6.85
N GLY A 140 3.54 9.08 7.08
CA GLY A 140 3.05 10.43 7.24
C GLY A 140 3.66 11.21 8.40
N ALA A 141 3.64 10.60 9.59
CA ALA A 141 4.25 11.19 10.77
C ALA A 141 5.75 11.41 10.58
N MET A 142 6.45 10.46 9.95
CA MET A 142 7.90 10.57 9.71
C MET A 142 8.23 11.75 8.80
N LEU A 143 7.47 11.94 7.72
CA LEU A 143 7.71 13.01 6.75
C LEU A 143 7.40 14.40 7.31
N VAL A 144 6.30 14.55 8.07
CA VAL A 144 5.99 15.81 8.76
C VAL A 144 7.09 16.18 9.75
N VAL A 145 7.55 15.22 10.54
CA VAL A 145 8.60 15.44 11.54
C VAL A 145 9.95 15.78 10.90
N GLN A 146 10.28 15.19 9.75
CA GLN A 146 11.48 15.57 8.99
C GLN A 146 11.37 16.96 8.34
N GLY A 147 10.16 17.40 8.01
CA GLY A 147 9.89 18.73 7.46
C GLY A 147 9.99 19.87 8.48
N VAL A 148 9.82 19.57 9.77
CA VAL A 148 9.95 20.56 10.85
C VAL A 148 11.30 20.36 11.55
N ASN A 149 12.16 21.38 11.49
CA ASN A 149 13.51 21.32 12.06
C ASN A 149 13.48 21.55 13.59
N LEU A 150 12.94 20.59 14.34
CA LEU A 150 12.83 20.62 15.80
C LEU A 150 13.95 19.80 16.46
N GLY A 151 14.30 20.15 17.70
CA GLY A 151 15.22 19.36 18.52
C GLY A 151 14.72 17.93 18.74
N ALA A 152 15.64 16.98 18.95
CA ALA A 152 15.38 15.54 18.97
C ALA A 152 14.26 15.07 19.94
N GLY A 153 14.08 15.76 21.08
CA GLY A 153 12.99 15.45 22.01
C GLY A 153 11.62 15.94 21.52
N ALA A 154 11.57 17.13 20.92
CA ALA A 154 10.32 17.70 20.40
C ALA A 154 9.84 16.98 19.13
N SER A 155 10.77 16.54 18.26
CA SER A 155 10.45 15.76 17.07
C SER A 155 9.85 14.38 17.40
N ALA A 156 10.34 13.71 18.44
CA ALA A 156 9.79 12.43 18.91
C ALA A 156 8.36 12.58 19.46
N LEU A 157 8.10 13.63 20.24
CA LEU A 157 6.76 13.92 20.76
C LEU A 157 5.77 14.25 19.64
N LEU A 158 6.19 15.03 18.65
CA LEU A 158 5.37 15.33 17.46
C LEU A 158 5.09 14.08 16.63
N PHE A 159 6.08 13.20 16.45
CA PHE A 159 5.91 11.93 15.75
C PHE A 159 4.86 11.04 16.41
N LEU A 160 4.97 10.85 17.73
CA LEU A 160 4.02 10.04 18.50
C LEU A 160 2.62 10.65 18.47
N GLY A 161 2.51 11.97 18.62
CA GLY A 161 1.23 12.68 18.53
C GLY A 161 0.57 12.50 17.16
N LEU A 162 1.33 12.69 16.08
CA LEU A 162 0.85 12.51 14.71
C LEU A 162 0.47 11.06 14.40
N LEU A 163 1.18 10.08 14.94
CA LEU A 163 0.82 8.67 14.81
C LEU A 163 -0.55 8.39 15.43
N VAL A 164 -0.76 8.81 16.67
CA VAL A 164 -2.04 8.60 17.38
C VAL A 164 -3.18 9.30 16.63
N VAL A 165 -2.99 10.57 16.26
CA VAL A 165 -3.99 11.34 15.50
C VAL A 165 -4.29 10.66 14.16
N GLY A 166 -3.26 10.26 13.42
CA GLY A 166 -3.41 9.60 12.13
C GLY A 166 -4.20 8.30 12.23
N VAL A 167 -3.92 7.47 13.24
CA VAL A 167 -4.66 6.21 13.45
C VAL A 167 -6.12 6.48 13.81
N VAL A 168 -6.39 7.42 14.74
CA VAL A 168 -7.76 7.75 15.16
C VAL A 168 -8.59 8.27 13.99
N VAL A 169 -8.03 9.19 13.19
CA VAL A 169 -8.73 9.76 12.02
C VAL A 169 -9.03 8.68 10.98
N GLN A 170 -8.04 7.85 10.64
CA GLN A 170 -8.21 6.83 9.60
C GLN A 170 -9.13 5.68 10.03
N VAL A 171 -9.17 5.33 11.32
CA VAL A 171 -10.11 4.34 11.86
C VAL A 171 -11.53 4.88 11.91
N ASN A 172 -11.73 6.16 12.26
CA ASN A 172 -13.08 6.76 12.23
C ASN A 172 -13.64 6.81 10.81
N MET A 173 -12.84 7.22 9.82
CA MET A 173 -13.26 7.23 8.42
C MET A 173 -13.67 5.85 7.91
N TRP A 174 -13.05 4.79 8.44
CA TRP A 174 -13.41 3.41 8.06
C TRP A 174 -14.78 2.98 8.59
N GLN A 175 -15.35 3.65 9.60
CA GLN A 175 -16.70 3.34 10.09
C GLN A 175 -17.83 4.03 9.30
N GLU A 176 -17.49 4.97 8.41
CA GLU A 176 -18.47 5.73 7.63
C GLU A 176 -18.72 5.15 6.22
N ASP A 177 -17.89 4.20 5.77
CA ASP A 177 -18.02 3.44 4.51
C ASP A 177 -18.76 2.09 4.72
#